data_AF-A0A2N4YT51-F1
#
_entry.id   AF-A0A2N4YT51-F1
#
_cell.length_a   1.000
_cell.length_b   1.000
_cell.length_c   1.000
_cell.angle_alpha   90.00
_cell.angle_beta   90.00
_cell.angle_gamma   90.00
#
_symmetry.space_group_name_H-M   'P 1'
#
loop_
_entity.id
_entity.type
_entity.pdbx_description
1 polymer ?
#
loop_
_entity_poly.entity_id
_entity_poly.type
_entity_poly.pdbx_seq_one_letter_code
_entity_poly.pdbx_strand_id
1 'polypeptide(L)'
;MKWYPWLRPSFEQLVGSYQAGRGHHALLLQSLSGMGGEALIYALCRFLMCRQPEGHKSCGHCHSCQLMQAGTHPDYYPLIPEKGKSALGIDAVRDVNEKLYERARLGGAKVVWISDAALLTDAAANALLKTLEEPPENTWFFLACQEPARLLTTLRSRCRLHHLAPPSESYALAWLERCLLYTSDAADEG
;
A
#
# COMPACT_ATOMS: atom_id res chain seq x y z
N MET A 1 -11.86 -4.08 -3.31
CA MET A 1 -10.45 -4.49 -3.46
C MET A 1 -10.38 -6.01 -3.51
N LYS A 2 -9.70 -6.61 -4.49
CA LYS A 2 -9.64 -8.07 -4.69
C LYS A 2 -8.23 -8.59 -4.38
N TRP A 3 -8.13 -9.66 -3.58
CA TRP A 3 -6.87 -10.36 -3.33
C TRP A 3 -6.64 -11.43 -4.38
N TYR A 4 -5.55 -11.33 -5.15
CA TYR A 4 -5.21 -12.31 -6.18
C TYR A 4 -4.18 -13.34 -5.70
N PRO A 5 -4.22 -14.59 -6.19
CA PRO A 5 -3.29 -15.63 -5.76
C PRO A 5 -1.80 -15.30 -5.98
N TRP A 6 -1.48 -14.58 -7.08
CA TRP A 6 -0.10 -14.20 -7.40
C TRP A 6 0.49 -13.14 -6.46
N LEU A 7 -0.32 -12.52 -5.59
CA LEU A 7 0.19 -11.58 -4.58
C LEU A 7 0.92 -12.29 -3.43
N ARG A 8 0.64 -13.58 -3.21
CA ARG A 8 1.13 -14.31 -2.04
C ARG A 8 2.66 -14.36 -1.91
N PRO A 9 3.44 -14.70 -2.96
CA PRO A 9 4.90 -14.73 -2.85
C PRO A 9 5.48 -13.36 -2.49
N SER A 10 5.03 -12.29 -3.17
CA SER A 10 5.43 -10.92 -2.88
C SER A 10 5.07 -10.50 -1.45
N PHE A 11 3.87 -10.85 -0.99
CA PHE A 11 3.43 -10.55 0.37
C PHE A 11 4.28 -11.25 1.43
N GLU A 12 4.49 -12.55 1.30
CA GLU A 12 5.29 -13.33 2.25
C GLU A 12 6.74 -12.85 2.30
N GLN A 13 7.33 -12.51 1.14
CA GLN A 13 8.66 -11.91 1.06
C GLN A 13 8.74 -10.57 1.80
N LEU A 14 7.78 -9.67 1.53
CA LEU A 14 7.78 -8.33 2.13
C LEU A 14 7.51 -8.39 3.64
N VAL A 15 6.50 -9.14 4.07
CA VAL A 15 6.19 -9.33 5.50
C VAL A 15 7.37 -9.96 6.24
N GLY A 16 8.01 -10.98 5.66
CA GLY A 16 9.19 -11.59 6.26
C GLY A 16 10.33 -10.57 6.48
N SER A 17 10.48 -9.59 5.59
CA SER A 17 11.46 -8.51 5.79
C SER A 17 11.10 -7.58 6.95
N TYR A 18 9.83 -7.21 7.09
CA TYR A 18 9.34 -6.38 8.20
C TYR A 18 9.45 -7.11 9.55
N GLN A 19 9.07 -8.39 9.61
CA GLN A 19 9.21 -9.22 10.80
C GLN A 19 10.66 -9.36 11.26
N ALA A 20 11.60 -9.46 10.31
CA ALA A 20 13.02 -9.58 10.61
C ALA A 20 13.68 -8.22 10.97
N GLY A 21 12.92 -7.14 11.10
CA GLY A 21 13.44 -5.80 11.38
C GLY A 21 14.24 -5.18 10.23
N ARG A 22 14.16 -5.74 9.02
CA ARG A 22 14.86 -5.28 7.80
C ARG A 22 13.90 -4.69 6.76
N GLY A 23 12.67 -4.41 7.16
CA GLY A 23 11.69 -3.74 6.31
C GLY A 23 12.14 -2.32 6.01
N HIS A 24 12.05 -1.92 4.74
CA HIS A 24 12.36 -0.54 4.36
C HIS A 24 11.17 0.37 4.73
N HIS A 25 11.44 1.53 5.31
CA HIS A 25 10.41 2.48 5.75
C HIS A 25 9.62 3.05 4.59
N ALA A 26 10.20 3.17 3.39
CA ALA A 26 9.52 3.62 2.18
C ALA A 26 9.54 2.55 1.07
N LEU A 27 8.39 1.95 0.77
CA LEU A 27 8.24 0.96 -0.30
C LEU A 27 7.55 1.60 -1.51
N LEU A 28 8.20 1.58 -2.68
CA LEU A 28 7.59 1.94 -3.95
C LEU A 28 7.18 0.66 -4.68
N LEU A 29 5.88 0.40 -4.72
CA LEU A 29 5.30 -0.70 -5.47
C LEU A 29 5.12 -0.29 -6.94
N GLN A 30 5.81 -0.98 -7.84
CA GLN A 30 5.54 -0.91 -9.26
C GLN A 30 4.59 -2.04 -9.67
N SER A 31 3.42 -1.72 -10.22
CA SER A 31 2.46 -2.72 -10.69
C SER A 31 1.56 -2.18 -11.79
N LEU A 32 1.17 -3.01 -12.76
CA LEU A 32 0.14 -2.65 -13.74
C LEU A 32 -1.24 -2.53 -13.06
N SER A 33 -2.14 -1.74 -13.67
CA SER A 33 -3.54 -1.70 -13.22
C SER A 33 -4.19 -3.09 -13.26
N GLY A 34 -5.03 -3.39 -12.28
CA GLY A 34 -5.70 -4.69 -12.17
C GLY A 34 -4.87 -5.82 -11.54
N MET A 35 -3.56 -5.62 -11.33
CA MET A 35 -2.67 -6.63 -10.72
C MET A 35 -2.89 -6.85 -9.22
N GLY A 36 -3.66 -5.99 -8.55
CA GLY A 36 -3.94 -6.06 -7.12
C GLY A 36 -2.88 -5.43 -6.22
N GLY A 37 -2.09 -4.48 -6.74
CA GLY A 37 -1.09 -3.77 -5.95
C GLY A 37 -1.68 -3.07 -4.71
N GLU A 38 -2.88 -2.50 -4.83
CA GLU A 38 -3.60 -1.93 -3.68
C GLU A 38 -3.90 -2.98 -2.59
N ALA A 39 -4.28 -4.19 -2.99
CA ALA A 39 -4.57 -5.29 -2.07
C ALA A 39 -3.31 -5.75 -1.34
N LEU A 40 -2.17 -5.80 -2.05
CA LEU A 40 -0.87 -6.08 -1.47
C LEU A 40 -0.48 -5.01 -0.44
N ILE A 41 -0.55 -3.73 -0.80
CA ILE A 41 -0.25 -2.62 0.12
C ILE A 41 -1.18 -2.66 1.34
N TYR A 42 -2.50 -2.78 1.12
CA TYR A 42 -3.44 -2.82 2.22
C TYR A 42 -3.17 -3.99 3.19
N ALA A 43 -2.79 -5.16 2.68
CA ALA A 43 -2.38 -6.29 3.52
C ALA A 43 -1.12 -5.99 4.34
N LEU A 44 -0.13 -5.30 3.77
CA LEU A 44 1.07 -4.86 4.49
C LEU A 44 0.75 -3.82 5.57
N CYS A 45 -0.10 -2.84 5.25
CA CYS A 45 -0.59 -1.86 6.22
C CYS A 45 -1.29 -2.57 7.39
N ARG A 46 -2.21 -3.49 7.09
CA ARG A 46 -2.92 -4.30 8.09
C ARG A 46 -1.98 -5.11 8.96
N PHE A 47 -0.94 -5.70 8.39
CA PHE A 47 0.07 -6.44 9.12
C PHE A 47 0.84 -5.53 10.10
N LEU A 48 1.39 -4.41 9.61
CA LEU A 48 2.20 -3.48 10.41
C LEU A 48 1.43 -2.78 11.53
N MET A 49 0.14 -2.55 11.33
CA MET A 49 -0.72 -1.87 12.30
C MET A 49 -1.35 -2.82 13.31
N CYS A 50 -1.30 -4.14 13.05
CA CYS A 50 -1.86 -5.15 13.93
C CYS A 50 -1.10 -5.20 15.27
N ARG A 51 -1.84 -5.18 16.39
CA ARG A 51 -1.25 -5.28 17.74
C ARG A 51 -0.88 -6.71 18.15
N GLN A 52 -1.50 -7.69 17.50
CA GLN A 52 -1.34 -9.11 17.79
C GLN A 52 -1.28 -9.87 16.46
N PRO A 53 -0.20 -9.73 15.67
CA PRO A 53 -0.07 -10.47 14.41
C PRO A 53 0.06 -11.99 14.65
N GLU A 54 -0.54 -12.79 13.78
CA GLU A 54 -0.49 -14.26 13.80
C GLU A 54 0.34 -14.74 12.61
N GLY A 55 1.63 -14.99 12.82
CA GLY A 55 2.57 -15.21 11.73
C GLY A 55 2.56 -14.03 10.77
N HIS A 56 2.30 -14.28 9.48
CA HIS A 56 2.23 -13.22 8.46
C HIS A 56 0.88 -12.48 8.41
N LYS A 57 -0.12 -12.88 9.20
CA LYS A 57 -1.48 -12.35 9.13
C LYS A 57 -1.74 -11.33 10.23
N SER A 58 -2.55 -10.31 9.93
CA SER A 58 -3.20 -9.53 10.97
C SER A 58 -4.29 -10.37 11.63
N CYS A 59 -4.43 -10.33 12.96
CA CYS A 59 -5.43 -11.13 13.67
C CYS A 59 -6.90 -10.81 13.31
N GLY A 60 -7.17 -9.58 12.86
CA GLY A 60 -8.52 -9.18 12.46
C GLY A 60 -9.49 -8.86 13.60
N HIS A 61 -9.13 -9.13 14.86
CA HIS A 61 -10.00 -8.89 16.02
C HIS A 61 -9.48 -7.85 17.02
N CYS A 62 -8.19 -7.47 17.00
CA CYS A 62 -7.69 -6.41 17.87
C CYS A 62 -8.28 -5.04 17.50
N HIS A 63 -8.31 -4.09 18.45
CA HIS A 63 -8.91 -2.78 18.25
C HIS A 63 -8.37 -2.03 17.02
N SER A 64 -7.05 -2.07 16.79
CA SER A 64 -6.43 -1.52 15.58
C SER A 64 -6.94 -2.18 14.29
N CYS A 65 -7.06 -3.52 14.26
CA CYS A 65 -7.61 -4.23 13.11
C CYS A 65 -9.06 -3.86 12.83
N GLN A 66 -9.88 -3.69 13.89
CA GLN A 66 -11.27 -3.26 13.76
C GLN A 66 -11.37 -1.85 13.16
N LEU A 67 -10.55 -0.91 13.64
CA LEU A 67 -10.50 0.45 13.09
C LEU A 67 -10.01 0.48 11.63
N MET A 68 -9.04 -0.36 11.28
CA MET A 68 -8.59 -0.51 9.90
C MET A 68 -9.66 -1.09 8.98
N GLN A 69 -10.48 -2.04 9.47
CA GLN A 69 -11.62 -2.59 8.74
C GLN A 69 -12.74 -1.54 8.57
N ALA A 70 -12.96 -0.72 9.60
CA ALA A 70 -13.93 0.37 9.57
C ALA A 70 -13.46 1.61 8.78
N GLY A 71 -12.18 1.66 8.36
CA GLY A 71 -11.61 2.80 7.64
C GLY A 71 -11.40 4.05 8.51
N THR A 72 -11.35 3.91 9.83
CA THR A 72 -11.28 5.02 10.80
C THR A 72 -10.02 4.99 11.67
N HIS A 73 -9.01 4.20 11.26
CA HIS A 73 -7.77 4.11 12.03
C HIS A 73 -7.03 5.46 12.05
N PRO A 74 -6.77 6.03 13.24
CA PRO A 74 -6.28 7.41 13.36
C PRO A 74 -4.81 7.58 12.91
N ASP A 75 -4.02 6.51 12.94
CA ASP A 75 -2.63 6.49 12.47
C ASP A 75 -2.46 5.91 11.03
N TYR A 76 -3.56 5.78 10.28
CA TYR A 76 -3.55 5.39 8.86
C TYR A 76 -3.87 6.59 7.98
N TYR A 77 -2.95 6.95 7.09
CA TYR A 77 -3.02 8.17 6.28
C TYR A 77 -3.05 7.82 4.78
N PRO A 78 -4.24 7.54 4.21
CA PRO A 78 -4.39 7.39 2.78
C PRO A 78 -4.32 8.76 2.08
N LEU A 79 -3.35 8.93 1.18
CA LEU A 79 -3.20 10.05 0.27
C LEU A 79 -3.72 9.63 -1.11
N ILE A 80 -5.00 9.94 -1.33
CA ILE A 80 -5.75 9.67 -2.57
C ILE A 80 -6.23 11.02 -3.11
N PRO A 81 -6.18 11.28 -4.42
CA PRO A 81 -6.74 12.50 -4.98
C PRO A 81 -8.19 12.70 -4.56
N GLU A 82 -8.54 13.94 -4.18
CA GLU A 82 -9.93 14.28 -3.87
C GLU A 82 -10.84 14.04 -5.07
N LYS A 83 -12.13 13.78 -4.80
CA LYS A 83 -13.11 13.55 -5.85
C LYS A 83 -13.17 14.75 -6.80
N GLY A 84 -12.90 14.50 -8.09
CA GLY A 84 -12.87 15.53 -9.13
C GLY A 84 -11.50 16.18 -9.36
N LYS A 85 -10.47 15.84 -8.57
CA LYS A 85 -9.09 16.26 -8.81
C LYS A 85 -8.30 15.10 -9.43
N SER A 86 -7.39 15.43 -10.35
CA SER A 86 -6.46 14.49 -10.99
C SER A 86 -5.07 14.51 -10.37
N ALA A 87 -4.83 15.33 -9.34
CA ALA A 87 -3.52 15.50 -8.72
C ALA A 87 -3.62 15.55 -7.19
N LEU A 88 -2.55 15.09 -6.54
CA LEU A 88 -2.28 15.21 -5.11
C LEU A 88 -1.49 16.50 -4.85
N GLY A 89 -2.19 17.46 -4.25
CA GLY A 89 -1.66 18.77 -3.89
C GLY A 89 -0.70 18.72 -2.69
N ILE A 90 0.09 19.78 -2.55
CA ILE A 90 1.06 19.92 -1.45
C ILE A 90 0.41 19.99 -0.07
N ASP A 91 -0.77 20.61 0.06
CA ASP A 91 -1.42 20.82 1.35
C ASP A 91 -1.79 19.49 2.01
N ALA A 92 -2.37 18.55 1.25
CA ALA A 92 -2.67 17.21 1.75
C ALA A 92 -1.42 16.45 2.26
N VAL A 93 -0.29 16.63 1.57
CA VAL A 93 1.00 16.05 1.99
C VAL A 93 1.52 16.72 3.28
N ARG A 94 1.43 18.05 3.37
CA ARG A 94 1.86 18.79 4.56
C ARG A 94 1.04 18.42 5.79
N ASP A 95 -0.27 18.33 5.65
CA ASP A 95 -1.18 17.92 6.72
C ASP A 95 -0.83 16.53 7.26
N VAL A 96 -0.46 15.59 6.40
CA VAL A 96 0.00 14.27 6.82
C VAL A 96 1.37 14.37 7.48
N ASN A 97 2.33 15.05 6.87
CA ASN A 97 3.67 15.21 7.43
C ASN A 97 3.64 15.77 8.86
N GLU A 98 2.83 16.80 9.12
CA GLU A 98 2.68 17.39 10.45
C GLU A 98 2.18 16.35 11.46
N LYS A 99 1.12 15.61 11.13
CA LYS A 99 0.57 14.54 11.97
C LYS A 99 1.56 13.39 12.19
N LEU A 100 2.47 13.13 11.25
CA LEU A 100 3.48 12.11 11.42
C LEU A 100 4.52 12.46 12.47
N TYR A 101 4.77 13.74 12.77
CA TYR A 101 5.68 14.11 13.86
C TYR A 101 5.03 14.05 15.25
N GLU A 102 3.70 13.95 15.31
CA GLU A 102 2.99 13.65 16.55
C GLU A 102 3.19 12.19 17.00
N ARG A 103 2.98 11.94 18.30
CA ARG A 103 2.95 10.57 18.81
C ARG A 103 1.77 9.81 18.21
N ALA A 104 1.98 8.54 17.87
CA ALA A 104 0.91 7.68 17.37
C ALA A 104 -0.24 7.63 18.38
N ARG A 105 -1.47 7.90 17.92
CA ARG A 105 -2.66 8.02 18.76
C ARG A 105 -3.01 6.71 19.46
N LEU A 106 -2.72 5.58 18.81
CA LEU A 106 -2.89 4.24 19.39
C LEU A 106 -1.57 3.60 19.86
N GLY A 107 -0.48 4.38 19.93
CA GLY A 107 0.83 3.89 20.40
C GLY A 107 1.41 2.75 19.54
N GLY A 108 1.06 2.71 18.26
CA GLY A 108 1.50 1.71 17.28
C GLY A 108 2.27 2.33 16.11
N ALA A 109 2.28 1.63 14.98
CA ALA A 109 2.86 2.14 13.75
C ALA A 109 1.97 3.20 13.09
N LYS A 110 2.59 4.21 12.48
CA LYS A 110 1.95 5.14 11.56
C LYS A 110 2.18 4.67 10.14
N VAL A 111 1.14 4.64 9.32
CA VAL A 111 1.25 4.17 7.94
C VAL A 111 0.66 5.18 6.98
N VAL A 112 1.47 5.60 6.01
CA VAL A 112 1.06 6.47 4.91
C VAL A 112 0.93 5.63 3.65
N TRP A 113 -0.21 5.73 2.96
CA TRP A 113 -0.42 5.08 1.68
C TRP A 113 -0.69 6.12 0.61
N ILE A 114 0.20 6.24 -0.38
CA ILE A 114 0.02 7.08 -1.56
C ILE A 114 -0.47 6.17 -2.69
N SER A 115 -1.73 6.36 -3.11
CA SER A 115 -2.40 5.45 -4.05
C SER A 115 -1.74 5.43 -5.42
N ASP A 116 -1.25 6.58 -5.88
CA ASP A 116 -0.43 6.70 -7.08
C ASP A 116 0.55 7.88 -6.94
N ALA A 117 1.84 7.56 -6.87
CA ALA A 117 2.91 8.54 -6.75
C ALA A 117 3.05 9.43 -8.00
N ALA A 118 2.54 8.99 -9.17
CA ALA A 118 2.56 9.80 -10.38
C ALA A 118 1.54 10.95 -10.33
N LEU A 119 0.58 10.90 -9.41
CA LEU A 119 -0.39 11.98 -9.20
C LEU A 119 0.12 13.06 -8.25
N LEU A 120 1.26 12.86 -7.58
CA LEU A 120 1.89 13.90 -6.79
C LEU A 120 2.31 15.06 -7.69
N THR A 121 1.90 16.27 -7.34
CA THR A 121 2.51 17.47 -7.89
C THR A 121 3.99 17.53 -7.50
N ASP A 122 4.83 18.23 -8.28
CA ASP A 122 6.26 18.40 -7.94
C ASP A 122 6.45 18.99 -6.55
N ALA A 123 5.59 19.95 -6.17
CA ALA A 123 5.61 20.57 -4.86
C ALA A 123 5.26 19.55 -3.75
N ALA A 124 4.27 18.69 -3.96
CA ALA A 124 3.89 17.62 -3.03
C ALA A 124 4.98 16.55 -2.90
N ALA A 125 5.56 16.11 -4.01
CA ALA A 125 6.64 15.13 -4.01
C ALA A 125 7.89 15.66 -3.29
N ASN A 126 8.26 16.93 -3.52
CA ASN A 126 9.38 17.56 -2.81
C ASN A 126 9.10 17.73 -1.30
N ALA A 127 7.86 18.01 -0.91
CA ALA A 127 7.48 18.11 0.50
C ALA A 127 7.60 16.77 1.25
N LEU A 128 7.53 15.63 0.56
CA LEU A 128 7.75 14.29 1.16
C LEU A 128 9.23 13.96 1.39
N LEU A 129 10.16 14.58 0.66
CA LEU A 129 11.55 14.13 0.61
C LEU A 129 12.22 14.10 1.98
N LYS A 130 12.05 15.17 2.78
CA LYS A 130 12.62 15.24 4.13
C LYS A 130 12.06 14.14 5.03
N THR A 131 10.75 13.92 5.01
CA THR A 131 10.09 12.88 5.82
C THR A 131 10.46 11.47 5.36
N LEU A 132 10.76 11.27 4.07
CA LEU A 132 11.21 9.98 3.54
C LEU A 132 12.69 9.70 3.83
N GLU A 133 13.52 10.72 4.00
CA GLU A 133 14.92 10.57 4.44
C GLU A 133 15.02 10.19 5.91
N GLU A 134 14.31 10.93 6.75
CA GLU A 134 14.35 10.79 8.20
C GLU A 134 12.92 10.64 8.75
N PRO A 135 12.29 9.46 8.54
CA PRO A 135 10.94 9.24 9.02
C PRO A 135 10.92 9.20 10.55
N PRO A 136 9.83 9.69 11.18
CA PRO A 136 9.59 9.45 12.60
C PRO A 136 9.58 7.94 12.91
N GLU A 137 9.95 7.57 14.13
CA GLU A 137 9.97 6.15 14.54
C GLU A 137 8.65 5.44 14.26
N ASN A 138 8.73 4.16 13.86
CA ASN A 138 7.60 3.31 13.50
C ASN A 138 6.67 3.91 12.44
N THR A 139 7.21 4.66 11.48
CA THR A 139 6.47 5.23 10.34
C THR A 139 6.82 4.49 9.05
N TRP A 140 5.78 4.09 8.31
CA TRP A 140 5.91 3.33 7.07
C TRP A 140 5.18 4.01 5.93
N PHE A 141 5.84 4.15 4.79
CA PHE A 141 5.33 4.72 3.56
C PHE A 141 5.17 3.62 2.51
N PHE A 142 3.98 3.56 1.92
CA PHE A 142 3.68 2.73 0.76
C PHE A 142 3.25 3.62 -0.38
N LEU A 143 3.98 3.57 -1.49
CA LEU A 143 3.70 4.33 -2.70
C LEU A 143 3.38 3.32 -3.80
N ALA A 144 2.33 3.54 -4.57
CA ALA A 144 2.08 2.77 -5.79
C ALA A 144 2.45 3.61 -7.03
N CYS A 145 2.89 2.95 -8.09
CA CYS A 145 3.06 3.55 -9.42
C CYS A 145 3.00 2.47 -10.49
N GLN A 146 2.71 2.86 -11.74
CA GLN A 146 2.86 1.95 -12.89
C GLN A 146 4.24 2.09 -13.53
N GLU A 147 4.71 3.33 -13.67
CA GLU A 147 5.96 3.66 -14.37
C GLU A 147 6.89 4.47 -13.45
N PRO A 148 7.81 3.81 -12.71
CA PRO A 148 8.75 4.50 -11.83
C PRO A 148 9.61 5.51 -12.57
N ALA A 149 9.88 5.31 -13.86
CA ALA A 149 10.70 6.21 -14.67
C ALA A 149 10.14 7.64 -14.75
N ARG A 150 8.82 7.81 -14.61
CA ARG A 150 8.12 9.10 -14.65
C ARG A 150 8.16 9.86 -13.33
N LEU A 151 8.57 9.20 -12.25
CA LEU A 151 8.67 9.82 -10.92
C LEU A 151 9.98 10.58 -10.78
N LEU A 152 9.98 11.60 -9.92
CA LEU A 152 11.19 12.35 -9.55
C LEU A 152 12.29 11.40 -9.07
N THR A 153 13.50 11.58 -9.59
CA THR A 153 14.67 10.76 -9.22
C THR A 153 14.97 10.81 -7.73
N THR A 154 14.76 11.97 -7.10
CA THR A 154 14.93 12.19 -5.66
C THR A 154 13.94 11.40 -4.81
N LEU A 155 12.69 11.25 -5.27
CA LEU A 155 11.68 10.43 -4.61
C LEU A 155 12.04 8.94 -4.72
N ARG A 156 12.38 8.50 -5.94
CA ARG A 156 12.72 7.10 -6.24
C ARG A 156 13.93 6.61 -5.47
N SER A 157 14.98 7.44 -5.33
CA SER A 157 16.22 7.05 -4.67
C SER A 157 16.06 6.79 -3.17
N ARG A 158 14.99 7.33 -2.55
CA ARG A 158 14.65 7.16 -1.13
C ARG A 158 13.65 6.03 -0.90
N CYS A 159 13.18 5.38 -1.96
CA CYS A 159 12.24 4.27 -1.87
C CYS A 159 12.91 2.96 -2.24
N ARG A 160 12.55 1.88 -1.56
CA ARG A 160 12.82 0.53 -2.03
C ARG A 160 11.81 0.16 -3.10
N LEU A 161 12.27 -0.03 -4.32
CA LEU A 161 11.42 -0.51 -5.41
C LEU A 161 11.06 -1.98 -5.20
N HIS A 162 9.77 -2.31 -5.27
CA HIS A 162 9.27 -3.67 -5.38
C HIS A 162 8.42 -3.77 -6.64
N HIS A 163 8.91 -4.55 -7.62
CA HIS A 163 8.18 -4.79 -8.86
C HIS A 163 7.25 -5.99 -8.69
N LEU A 164 5.94 -5.74 -8.74
CA LEU A 164 4.92 -6.77 -8.79
C LEU A 164 4.72 -7.20 -10.25
N ALA A 165 5.51 -8.19 -10.66
CA ALA A 165 5.46 -8.73 -12.01
C ALA A 165 4.16 -9.53 -12.25
N PRO A 166 3.62 -9.51 -13.49
CA PRO A 166 2.52 -10.38 -13.86
C PRO A 166 2.90 -11.85 -13.72
N PRO A 167 1.94 -12.72 -13.36
CA PRO A 167 2.17 -14.16 -13.45
C PRO A 167 2.44 -14.56 -14.91
N SER A 168 2.95 -15.78 -15.12
CA SER A 168 3.12 -16.30 -16.47
C SER A 168 1.80 -16.27 -17.24
N GLU A 169 1.87 -16.08 -18.56
CA GLU A 169 0.68 -16.05 -19.41
C GLU A 169 -0.17 -17.32 -19.25
N SER A 170 0.47 -18.49 -19.20
CA SER A 170 -0.20 -19.77 -18.94
C SER A 170 -0.99 -19.79 -17.62
N TYR A 171 -0.43 -19.22 -16.55
CA TYR A 171 -1.09 -19.12 -15.25
C TYR A 171 -2.24 -18.11 -15.29
N ALA A 172 -2.03 -16.97 -15.95
CA ALA A 172 -3.05 -15.93 -16.11
C ALA A 172 -4.27 -16.44 -16.89
N LEU A 173 -4.04 -17.15 -18.00
CA LEU A 173 -5.10 -17.75 -18.82
C LEU A 173 -5.90 -18.79 -18.02
N ALA A 174 -5.22 -19.72 -17.34
CA ALA A 174 -5.89 -20.71 -16.50
C ALA A 174 -6.72 -20.06 -15.37
N TRP A 175 -6.22 -18.96 -14.79
CA TRP A 175 -6.97 -18.19 -13.80
C TRP A 175 -8.21 -17.51 -14.40
N LEU A 176 -8.09 -16.92 -15.60
CA LEU A 176 -9.19 -16.29 -16.33
C LEU A 176 -10.27 -17.29 -16.72
N GLU A 177 -9.90 -18.44 -17.29
CA GLU A 177 -10.82 -19.52 -17.64
C GLU A 177 -11.65 -19.94 -16.44
N ARG A 178 -10.99 -20.16 -15.30
CA ARG A 178 -11.69 -20.49 -14.06
C ARG A 178 -12.64 -19.37 -13.62
N CYS A 179 -12.22 -18.12 -13.67
CA CYS A 179 -13.09 -16.99 -13.32
C CYS A 179 -14.30 -16.85 -14.24
N LEU A 180 -14.13 -17.11 -15.54
CA LEU A 180 -15.20 -17.01 -16.53
C LEU A 180 -16.25 -18.11 -16.37
N LEU A 181 -15.83 -19.34 -16.06
CA LEU A 181 -16.73 -20.46 -15.77
C LEU A 181 -17.61 -20.21 -14.54
N TYR A 182 -17.07 -19.56 -13.50
CA TYR A 182 -17.87 -19.15 -12.33
C TYR A 182 -18.91 -18.06 -12.64
N THR A 183 -18.71 -17.26 -13.69
CA THR A 183 -19.69 -16.24 -14.10
C THR A 183 -20.79 -16.76 -15.01
N SER A 184 -20.56 -17.86 -15.76
CA SER A 184 -21.61 -18.47 -16.59
C SER A 184 -22.63 -19.26 -15.76
N ASP A 185 -22.19 -19.95 -14.72
CA ASP A 185 -23.11 -20.73 -13.86
C ASP A 185 -24.03 -19.84 -13.01
N ALA A 186 -23.62 -18.59 -12.71
CA ALA A 186 -24.44 -17.63 -11.96
C ALA A 186 -25.50 -16.93 -12.82
N ALA A 187 -25.46 -17.07 -14.16
CA ALA A 187 -26.38 -16.43 -15.08
C ALA A 187 -27.55 -17.34 -15.52
N ASP A 188 -27.50 -18.64 -15.18
CA ASP A 188 -28.49 -19.67 -15.57
C ASP A 188 -29.46 -20.06 -14.43
N GLU A 189 -29.37 -19.41 -13.26
CA GLU A 189 -30.29 -19.62 -12.11
C GLU A 189 -31.29 -18.44 -11.91
N GLY A 190 -31.64 -17.72 -12.97
CA GLY A 190 -32.58 -16.58 -12.96
C GLY A 190 -33.92 -16.88 -13.62
#